data_AF-U7QWP5-F1
#
_entry.id   AF-U7QWP5-F1
#
_cell.length_a   1.000
_cell.length_b   1.000
_cell.length_c   1.000
_cell.angle_alpha   90.00
_cell.angle_beta   90.00
_cell.angle_gamma   90.00
#
_symmetry.space_group_name_H-M   'P 1'
#
loop_
_entity.id
_entity.type
_entity.pdbx_description
1 polymer ?
#
loop_
_entity_poly.entity_id
_entity_poly.type
_entity_poly.pdbx_seq_one_letter_code
_entity_poly.pdbx_strand_id
1 'polypeptide(L)'
;MSGSSDTREAGVSWRAIFYGIRPLVVEFMAKEQMDRTTLDLFANERRPGRPKTNPLSRDEQLRVNKRNQLRRDKVRGLRRVELKINADAVDALNFLAQQRNISRSELIEQILLAQLAESGITA
;
A
#
# COMPACT_ATOMS: atom_id res chain seq x y z
N MET A 1 -49.19 7.32 36.17
CA MET A 1 -49.63 8.64 35.67
C MET A 1 -48.40 9.46 35.34
N SER A 2 -48.45 10.14 34.18
CA SER A 2 -47.67 11.32 33.76
C SER A 2 -46.15 11.29 34.00
N GLY A 3 -45.29 11.19 32.99
CA GLY A 3 -45.36 11.86 31.70
C GLY A 3 -44.30 12.97 31.66
N SER A 4 -43.47 12.92 30.61
CA SER A 4 -42.78 14.03 29.94
C SER A 4 -41.30 13.73 29.67
N SER A 5 -41.11 13.14 28.49
CA SER A 5 -39.92 13.18 27.65
C SER A 5 -39.66 14.60 27.09
N ASP A 6 -38.47 14.76 26.50
CA ASP A 6 -37.94 15.88 25.70
C ASP A 6 -37.36 17.08 26.47
N THR A 7 -36.21 17.69 26.11
CA THR A 7 -35.27 17.52 24.98
C THR A 7 -33.97 18.29 25.31
N ARG A 8 -32.87 17.91 24.63
CA ARG A 8 -31.76 18.74 24.08
C ARG A 8 -30.35 18.20 24.37
N GLU A 9 -29.82 17.51 23.36
CA GLU A 9 -28.57 17.88 22.65
C GLU A 9 -27.43 18.48 23.50
N ALA A 10 -26.34 17.72 23.65
CA ALA A 10 -25.02 18.06 23.13
C ALA A 10 -23.92 17.39 23.96
N GLY A 11 -22.97 16.73 23.28
CA GLY A 11 -21.66 16.42 23.85
C GLY A 11 -21.28 14.95 23.88
N VAL A 12 -21.46 14.21 22.77
CA VAL A 12 -20.69 12.97 22.60
C VAL A 12 -19.21 13.36 22.48
N SER A 13 -18.48 13.01 23.54
CA SER A 13 -17.04 13.17 23.67
C SER A 13 -16.34 12.59 22.43
N TRP A 14 -15.61 13.45 21.71
CA TRP A 14 -14.77 13.15 20.54
C TRP A 14 -13.54 12.30 20.91
N ARG A 15 -13.72 11.27 21.72
CA ARG A 15 -12.67 10.41 22.24
C ARG A 15 -12.70 9.03 21.57
N ALA A 16 -12.74 9.03 20.24
CA ALA A 16 -12.26 7.93 19.40
C ALA A 16 -12.48 8.33 17.93
N ILE A 17 -11.60 7.86 17.04
CA ILE A 17 -11.67 8.03 15.59
C ILE A 17 -11.09 9.35 15.08
N PHE A 18 -9.79 9.53 15.27
CA PHE A 18 -8.94 9.96 14.16
C PHE A 18 -7.69 9.08 14.19
N TYR A 19 -7.73 8.03 13.35
CA TYR A 19 -6.54 7.31 12.94
C TYR A 19 -5.50 8.35 12.50
N GLY A 20 -4.29 8.23 13.05
CA GLY A 20 -3.18 9.14 12.81
C GLY A 20 -2.92 9.32 11.33
N ILE A 21 -3.48 10.39 10.77
CA ILE A 21 -3.00 11.06 9.58
C ILE A 21 -1.58 11.49 9.94
N ARG A 22 -0.59 10.72 9.49
CA ARG A 22 0.81 11.11 9.59
C ARG A 22 0.90 12.49 8.96
N PRO A 23 1.36 13.53 9.68
CA PRO A 23 1.54 14.83 9.05
C PRO A 23 2.50 14.61 7.89
N LEU A 24 2.08 15.03 6.70
CA LEU A 24 2.95 15.19 5.56
C LEU A 24 4.01 16.21 6.01
N VAL A 25 5.12 15.71 6.56
CA VAL A 25 6.26 16.53 6.89
C VAL A 25 6.82 16.94 5.54
N VAL A 26 6.34 18.08 5.03
CA VAL A 26 7.08 18.82 4.04
C VAL A 26 8.30 19.28 4.81
N GLU A 27 9.39 18.49 4.74
CA GLU A 27 10.70 18.97 5.17
C GLU A 27 10.98 20.20 4.33
N PHE A 28 10.71 21.37 4.90
CA PHE A 28 11.33 22.60 4.43
C PHE A 28 12.83 22.36 4.56
N MET A 29 13.48 22.12 3.43
CA MET A 29 14.93 22.17 3.38
C MET A 29 15.34 23.51 3.97
N ALA A 30 16.12 23.49 5.04
CA ALA A 30 16.90 24.64 5.45
C ALA A 30 17.86 24.95 4.29
N LYS A 31 17.42 25.81 3.37
CA LYS A 31 18.30 26.34 2.33
C LYS A 31 19.29 27.24 3.03
N GLU A 32 20.53 26.84 3.02
CA GLU A 32 21.66 27.65 3.44
C GLU A 32 21.66 28.92 2.56
N GLN A 33 21.33 30.05 3.18
CA GLN A 33 21.41 31.34 2.52
C GLN A 33 22.90 31.72 2.49
N MET A 34 23.58 31.30 1.41
CA MET A 34 25.00 31.58 1.20
C MET A 34 25.26 33.08 1.39
N ASP A 35 26.00 33.44 2.44
CA ASP A 35 26.48 34.81 2.66
C ASP A 35 27.39 35.20 1.50
N ARG A 36 26.88 36.07 0.64
CA ARG A 36 27.54 36.45 -0.64
C ARG A 36 28.87 37.20 -0.45
N THR A 37 29.18 37.60 0.79
CA THR A 37 30.35 38.42 1.14
C THR A 37 31.49 37.62 1.74
N THR A 38 31.31 36.34 2.04
CA THR A 38 32.37 35.47 2.55
C THR A 38 32.91 34.63 1.39
N LEU A 39 34.21 34.75 1.11
CA LEU A 39 34.89 33.92 0.12
C LEU A 39 34.68 32.44 0.48
N ASP A 40 33.98 31.68 -0.37
CA ASP A 40 33.71 30.26 -0.15
C ASP A 40 35.03 29.47 -0.26
N LEU A 41 35.69 29.29 0.89
CA LEU A 41 36.96 28.56 1.03
C LEU A 41 36.85 27.09 0.60
N PHE A 42 35.61 26.59 0.45
CA PHE A 42 35.30 25.20 0.10
C PHE A 42 34.65 25.07 -1.28
N ALA A 43 34.67 26.11 -2.12
CA ALA A 43 34.13 26.06 -3.48
C ALA A 43 34.76 24.94 -4.34
N ASN A 44 36.00 24.56 -4.04
CA ASN A 44 36.74 23.49 -4.73
C ASN A 44 36.49 22.09 -4.12
N GLU A 45 35.81 22.00 -2.97
CA GLU A 45 35.45 20.71 -2.39
C GLU A 45 34.23 20.14 -3.12
N ARG A 46 34.35 18.86 -3.52
CA ARG A 46 33.23 18.14 -4.14
C ARG A 46 32.13 17.95 -3.12
N ARG A 47 31.09 18.79 -3.18
CA ARG A 47 29.87 18.61 -2.38
C ARG A 47 29.30 17.21 -2.64
N PRO A 48 29.00 16.40 -1.61
CA PRO A 48 28.44 15.08 -1.80
C PRO A 48 27.05 15.19 -2.42
N GLY A 49 26.97 14.96 -3.74
CA GLY A 49 25.72 14.86 -4.46
C GLY A 49 24.99 13.54 -4.15
N ARG A 50 23.68 13.53 -4.43
CA ARG A 50 22.78 12.35 -4.37
C ARG A 50 23.53 11.07 -4.72
N PRO A 51 23.47 10.01 -3.87
CA PRO A 51 24.18 8.76 -4.13
C PRO A 51 23.96 8.31 -5.56
N LYS A 52 25.05 8.18 -6.30
CA LYS A 52 25.03 7.72 -7.69
C LYS A 52 24.39 6.33 -7.66
N THR A 53 23.19 6.25 -8.26
CA THR A 53 22.43 5.10 -8.77
C THR A 53 22.84 3.70 -8.30
N ASN A 54 21.85 2.85 -7.94
CA ASN A 54 21.98 1.44 -7.53
C ASN A 54 23.33 0.79 -7.94
N PRO A 55 24.16 0.33 -7.00
CA PRO A 55 25.50 -0.19 -7.28
C PRO A 55 25.51 -1.46 -8.17
N LEU A 56 24.34 -2.05 -8.39
CA LEU A 56 24.15 -3.22 -9.23
C LEU A 56 23.76 -2.82 -10.65
N SER A 57 24.26 -3.57 -11.63
CA SER A 57 23.75 -3.50 -13.00
C SER A 57 22.25 -3.83 -13.05
N ARG A 58 21.56 -3.37 -14.11
CA ARG A 58 20.12 -3.61 -14.29
C ARG A 58 19.76 -5.10 -14.23
N ASP A 59 20.59 -5.96 -14.81
CA ASP A 59 20.36 -7.42 -14.85
C ASP A 59 20.53 -8.06 -13.47
N GLU A 60 21.54 -7.63 -12.71
CA GLU A 60 21.72 -8.06 -11.32
C GLU A 60 20.58 -7.58 -10.43
N GLN A 61 20.13 -6.34 -10.62
CA GLN A 61 18.97 -5.79 -9.92
C GLN A 61 17.71 -6.61 -10.20
N LEU A 62 17.45 -6.99 -11.45
CA LEU A 62 16.31 -7.85 -11.80
C LEU A 62 16.39 -9.23 -11.13
N ARG A 63 17.58 -9.84 -11.06
CA ARG A 63 17.80 -11.12 -10.38
C ARG A 63 17.55 -11.02 -8.87
N VAL A 64 18.05 -9.97 -8.22
CA VAL A 64 17.85 -9.72 -6.79
C VAL A 64 16.38 -9.45 -6.49
N ASN A 65 15.71 -8.62 -7.28
CA ASN A 65 14.28 -8.33 -7.13
C ASN A 65 13.42 -9.58 -7.27
N LYS A 66 13.71 -10.43 -8.28
CA LYS A 66 13.01 -11.70 -8.48
C LYS A 66 13.24 -12.66 -7.30
N ARG A 67 14.47 -12.75 -6.80
CA ARG A 67 14.78 -13.57 -5.61
C ARG A 67 14.02 -13.09 -4.37
N ASN A 68 13.98 -11.78 -4.14
CA ASN A 68 13.25 -11.19 -3.01
C ASN A 68 11.74 -11.36 -3.14
N GLN A 69 11.19 -11.30 -4.36
CA GLN A 69 9.79 -11.65 -4.61
C GLN A 69 9.51 -13.10 -4.22
N LEU A 70 10.28 -14.05 -4.75
CA LEU A 70 10.10 -15.47 -4.44
C LEU A 70 10.25 -15.76 -2.95
N ARG A 71 11.20 -15.09 -2.27
CA ARG A 71 11.36 -15.21 -0.82
C ARG A 71 10.14 -14.70 -0.06
N ARG A 72 9.56 -13.56 -0.46
CA ARG A 72 8.34 -13.01 0.15
C ARG A 72 7.15 -13.92 -0.09
N ASP A 73 6.97 -14.42 -1.32
CA ASP A 73 5.88 -15.32 -1.68
C ASP A 73 5.98 -16.63 -0.87
N LYS A 74 7.20 -17.19 -0.75
CA LYS A 74 7.46 -18.40 0.06
C LYS A 74 7.17 -18.18 1.55
N VAL A 75 7.65 -17.08 2.13
CA VAL A 75 7.43 -16.76 3.55
C VAL A 75 5.94 -16.57 3.86
N ARG A 76 5.19 -15.99 2.93
CA ARG A 76 3.76 -15.77 3.07
C ARG A 76 2.91 -16.98 2.66
N GLY A 77 3.53 -18.08 2.20
CA GLY A 77 2.82 -19.29 1.77
C GLY A 77 2.02 -19.13 0.46
N LEU A 78 2.25 -18.06 -0.31
CA LEU A 78 1.51 -17.84 -1.55
C LEU A 78 1.90 -18.87 -2.61
N ARG A 79 0.91 -19.52 -3.20
CA ARG A 79 1.07 -20.36 -4.39
C ARG A 79 0.33 -19.75 -5.56
N ARG A 80 0.94 -19.82 -6.74
CA ARG A 80 0.34 -19.35 -7.99
C ARG A 80 -0.41 -20.51 -8.63
N VAL A 81 -1.67 -20.28 -8.97
CA VAL A 81 -2.51 -21.21 -9.72
C VAL A 81 -2.78 -20.57 -11.09
N GLU A 82 -2.36 -21.24 -12.15
CA GLU A 82 -2.65 -20.83 -13.52
C GLU A 82 -3.89 -21.59 -14.00
N LEU A 83 -4.89 -20.87 -14.51
CA LEU A 83 -6.18 -21.44 -14.91
C LEU A 83 -6.54 -20.97 -16.32
N LYS A 84 -7.02 -21.90 -17.15
CA LYS A 84 -7.62 -21.61 -18.45
C LYS A 84 -9.14 -21.69 -18.33
N ILE A 85 -9.83 -20.62 -18.69
CA ILE A 85 -11.30 -20.52 -18.68
C ILE A 85 -11.79 -19.75 -19.90
N ASN A 86 -13.08 -19.85 -20.17
CA ASN A 86 -13.73 -19.15 -21.29
C ASN A 86 -13.62 -17.63 -21.13
N ALA A 87 -13.50 -16.92 -22.27
CA ALA A 87 -13.38 -15.46 -22.29
C ALA A 87 -14.59 -14.77 -21.62
N ASP A 88 -15.81 -15.21 -21.94
CA ASP A 88 -17.05 -14.64 -21.39
C ASP A 88 -17.10 -14.74 -19.85
N ALA A 89 -16.56 -15.82 -19.28
CA ALA A 89 -16.49 -16.00 -17.83
C ALA A 89 -15.50 -15.00 -17.20
N VAL A 90 -14.39 -14.71 -17.88
CA VAL A 90 -13.41 -13.71 -17.42
C VAL A 90 -14.03 -12.30 -17.44
N ASP A 91 -14.80 -11.98 -18.46
CA ASP A 91 -15.47 -10.68 -18.60
C ASP A 91 -16.55 -10.48 -17.54
N ALA A 92 -17.36 -11.51 -17.28
CA ALA A 92 -18.31 -11.49 -16.17
C ALA A 92 -17.63 -11.28 -14.80
N LEU A 93 -16.49 -11.94 -14.56
CA LEU A 93 -15.71 -11.74 -13.33
C LEU A 93 -15.12 -10.34 -13.22
N ASN A 94 -14.64 -9.76 -14.32
CA ASN A 94 -14.15 -8.39 -14.35
C ASN A 94 -15.27 -7.39 -14.01
N PHE A 95 -16.45 -7.58 -14.58
CA PHE A 95 -17.61 -6.73 -14.31
C PHE A 95 -18.03 -6.80 -12.84
N LEU A 96 -18.14 -8.01 -12.26
CA LEU A 96 -18.45 -8.19 -10.84
C LEU A 96 -17.38 -7.57 -9.92
N ALA A 97 -16.11 -7.69 -10.28
CA ALA A 97 -15.01 -7.09 -9.53
C ALA A 97 -15.09 -5.55 -9.54
N GLN A 98 -15.41 -4.95 -10.70
CA GLN A 98 -15.64 -3.51 -10.83
C GLN A 98 -16.84 -3.04 -10.00
N GLN A 99 -17.96 -3.75 -10.05
CA GLN A 99 -19.15 -3.41 -9.26
C GLN A 99 -18.87 -3.41 -7.75
N ARG A 100 -18.02 -4.33 -7.29
CA ARG A 100 -17.62 -4.46 -5.88
C ARG A 100 -16.43 -3.59 -5.50
N ASN A 101 -15.82 -2.86 -6.44
CA ASN A 101 -14.59 -2.07 -6.25
C ASN A 101 -13.42 -2.88 -5.65
N ILE A 102 -13.29 -4.15 -6.03
CA ILE A 102 -12.19 -5.03 -5.58
C ILE A 102 -11.37 -5.54 -6.77
N SER A 103 -10.17 -6.03 -6.49
CA SER A 103 -9.35 -6.64 -7.54
C SER A 103 -9.94 -7.99 -7.96
N ARG A 104 -9.80 -8.36 -9.24
CA ARG A 104 -10.24 -9.67 -9.74
C ARG A 104 -9.64 -10.84 -8.95
N SER A 105 -8.37 -10.74 -8.56
CA SER A 105 -7.68 -11.77 -7.77
C SER A 105 -8.32 -11.97 -6.40
N GLU A 106 -8.67 -10.88 -5.74
CA GLU A 106 -9.34 -10.89 -4.44
C GLU A 106 -10.77 -11.44 -4.53
N LEU A 107 -11.52 -11.08 -5.58
CA LEU A 107 -12.84 -11.68 -5.82
C LEU A 107 -12.76 -13.20 -5.97
N ILE A 108 -11.77 -13.70 -6.73
CA ILE A 108 -11.57 -15.14 -6.94
C ILE A 108 -11.20 -15.83 -5.62
N GLU A 109 -10.32 -15.23 -4.82
CA GLU A 109 -9.97 -15.76 -3.50
C GLU A 109 -11.19 -15.89 -2.59
N GLN A 110 -12.04 -14.87 -2.52
CA GLN A 110 -13.28 -14.91 -1.73
C GLN A 110 -14.24 -16.01 -2.19
N ILE A 111 -14.43 -16.16 -3.51
CA ILE A 111 -15.29 -17.21 -4.07
C ILE A 111 -14.75 -18.60 -3.71
N LEU A 112 -13.44 -18.81 -3.85
CA LEU A 112 -12.80 -20.09 -3.52
C LEU A 112 -12.92 -20.42 -2.04
N LEU A 113 -12.68 -19.45 -1.15
CA LEU A 113 -12.81 -19.64 0.29
C LEU A 113 -14.25 -19.95 0.70
N ALA A 114 -15.24 -19.27 0.12
CA ALA A 114 -16.65 -19.54 0.37
C ALA A 114 -17.03 -20.97 -0.03
N GLN A 115 -16.60 -21.41 -1.22
CA GLN A 115 -16.86 -22.78 -1.71
C GLN A 115 -16.13 -23.86 -0.89
N LEU A 116 -14.91 -23.60 -0.43
CA LEU A 116 -14.18 -24.52 0.45
C LEU A 116 -14.84 -24.63 1.83
N ALA A 117 -15.37 -23.53 2.37
CA ALA A 117 -16.11 -23.54 3.62
C ALA A 117 -17.42 -24.34 3.50
N GLU A 118 -18.13 -24.21 2.37
CA GLU A 118 -19.38 -24.93 2.10
C GLU A 118 -19.16 -26.43 1.90
N SER A 119 -18.06 -26.81 1.22
CA SER A 119 -17.74 -28.21 0.95
C SER A 119 -17.18 -28.98 2.15
N GLY A 120 -16.95 -28.32 3.29
CA GLY A 120 -16.47 -28.96 4.52
C GLY A 120 -15.06 -29.54 4.42
N ILE A 121 -14.33 -29.24 3.35
CA ILE A 121 -12.95 -29.67 3.15
C ILE A 121 -12.06 -28.61 3.82
N THR A 122 -11.93 -28.71 5.13
CA THR A 122 -10.85 -28.05 5.86
C THR A 122 -9.63 -28.97 5.82
N ALA A 123 -8.54 -28.49 5.22
CA ALA A 123 -7.24 -29.18 5.24
C ALA A 123 -6.72 -29.39 6.67
#